data_AF-F8E2X9-F1
#
_entry.id   AF-F8E2X9-F1
#
_cell.length_a   1.000
_cell.length_b   1.000
_cell.length_c   1.000
_cell.angle_alpha   90.00
_cell.angle_beta   90.00
_cell.angle_gamma   90.00
#
_symmetry.space_group_name_H-M   'P 1'
#
loop_
_entity.id
_entity.type
_entity.pdbx_description
1 polymer ?
#
loop_
_entity_poly.entity_id
_entity_poly.type
_entity_poly.pdbx_seq_one_letter_code
_entity_poly.pdbx_strand_id
1 'polypeptide(L)'
;MSCGETDKAAVLVRDQKEVVQRYLAGETKMDLAREFGLSSDQLVSYWSRQWRNGGDEALKPKPKGRPKGSAVPKPLTEEEKLRRRIARLEAENAYLKKLRDLRNQGRA
;
A
#
# COMPACT_ATOMS: atom_id res chain seq x y z
N MET A 1 0.04 -28.11 -1.32
CA MET A 1 -0.78 -28.07 -0.09
C MET A 1 -0.44 -26.79 0.67
N SER A 2 -1.48 -26.00 0.93
CA SER A 2 -1.62 -24.89 1.87
C SER A 2 -0.75 -23.62 1.70
N CYS A 3 -1.31 -22.65 0.99
CA CYS A 3 -1.12 -21.22 1.29
C CYS A 3 -1.68 -20.95 2.69
N GLY A 4 -0.85 -20.65 3.69
CA GLY A 4 -1.28 -20.46 5.08
C GLY A 4 -0.60 -19.32 5.83
N GLU A 5 0.03 -18.37 5.13
CA GLU A 5 0.72 -17.23 5.77
C GLU A 5 -0.25 -16.09 6.14
N THR A 6 -1.47 -16.09 5.60
CA THR A 6 -2.46 -15.01 5.77
C THR A 6 -3.33 -15.14 7.02
N ASP A 7 -3.38 -16.32 7.65
CA ASP A 7 -4.33 -16.58 8.75
C ASP A 7 -3.80 -16.12 10.12
N LYS A 8 -2.48 -16.17 10.36
CA LYS A 8 -1.90 -15.70 11.63
C LYS A 8 -2.12 -14.21 11.87
N ALA A 9 -2.11 -13.40 10.80
CA ALA A 9 -2.32 -11.96 10.90
C ALA A 9 -3.80 -11.60 11.19
N ALA A 10 -4.75 -12.41 10.71
CA ALA A 10 -6.18 -12.19 10.96
C ALA A 10 -6.59 -12.62 12.38
N VAL A 11 -6.03 -13.72 12.90
CA VAL A 11 -6.28 -14.20 14.27
C VAL A 11 -5.74 -13.20 15.30
N LEU A 12 -4.52 -12.66 15.09
CA LEU A 12 -3.92 -11.65 15.97
C LEU A 12 -4.76 -10.37 16.15
N VAL A 13 -5.52 -9.94 15.15
CA VAL A 13 -6.27 -8.67 15.20
C VAL A 13 -7.54 -8.79 16.03
N ARG A 14 -8.19 -9.96 15.99
CA ARG A 14 -9.38 -10.24 16.79
C ARG A 14 -9.02 -10.27 18.27
N ASP A 15 -7.95 -10.98 18.60
CA ASP A 15 -7.48 -11.18 19.96
C ASP A 15 -6.98 -9.86 20.56
N GLN A 16 -6.31 -9.01 19.77
CA GLN A 16 -5.89 -7.67 20.19
C GLN A 16 -7.06 -6.78 20.61
N LYS A 17 -8.17 -6.80 19.85
CA LYS A 17 -9.35 -6.00 20.20
C LYS A 17 -9.96 -6.48 21.52
N GLU A 18 -10.05 -7.79 21.71
CA GLU A 18 -10.60 -8.38 22.94
C GLU A 18 -9.76 -8.02 24.17
N VAL A 19 -8.43 -8.15 24.06
CA VAL A 19 -7.49 -7.73 25.11
C VAL A 19 -7.66 -6.26 25.48
N VAL A 20 -7.84 -5.37 24.50
CA VAL A 20 -8.05 -3.94 24.77
C VAL A 20 -9.38 -3.69 25.48
N GLN A 21 -10.48 -4.31 25.05
CA GLN A 21 -11.79 -4.12 25.68
C GLN A 21 -11.79 -4.58 27.14
N ARG A 22 -11.21 -5.75 27.41
CA ARG A 22 -11.10 -6.28 28.78
C ARG A 22 -10.19 -5.43 29.66
N TYR A 23 -9.09 -4.91 29.11
CA TYR A 23 -8.25 -3.96 29.83
C TYR A 23 -8.99 -2.66 30.16
N LEU A 24 -9.81 -2.14 29.24
CA LEU A 24 -10.65 -0.96 29.49
C LEU A 24 -11.78 -1.24 30.49
N ALA A 25 -12.23 -2.49 30.60
CA ALA A 25 -13.19 -2.95 31.61
C ALA A 25 -12.58 -3.07 33.02
N GLY A 26 -11.27 -2.86 33.18
CA GLY A 26 -10.59 -2.79 34.48
C GLY A 26 -9.71 -4.00 34.82
N GLU A 27 -9.55 -4.94 33.89
CA GLU A 27 -8.66 -6.09 34.10
C GLU A 27 -7.18 -5.69 34.09
N THR A 28 -6.34 -6.47 34.78
CA THR A 28 -4.91 -6.17 34.87
C THR A 28 -4.20 -6.60 33.59
N LYS A 29 -3.16 -5.84 33.22
CA LYS A 29 -2.33 -6.14 32.03
C LYS A 29 -1.62 -7.49 32.15
N MET A 30 -1.24 -7.86 33.38
CA MET A 30 -0.51 -9.10 33.66
C MET A 30 -1.40 -10.33 33.45
N ASP A 31 -2.65 -10.26 33.90
CA ASP A 31 -3.60 -11.37 33.74
C ASP A 31 -3.96 -11.56 32.27
N LEU A 32 -4.22 -10.46 31.55
CA LEU A 32 -4.48 -10.49 30.12
C LEU A 32 -3.26 -11.00 29.32
N ALA A 33 -2.04 -10.63 29.71
CA ALA A 33 -0.84 -11.14 29.05
C ALA A 33 -0.68 -12.66 29.25
N ARG A 34 -1.00 -13.17 30.43
CA ARG A 34 -0.94 -14.61 30.73
C ARG A 34 -2.01 -15.38 29.98
N GLU A 35 -3.25 -14.88 29.97
CA GLU A 35 -4.39 -15.54 29.33
C GLU A 35 -4.23 -15.61 27.81
N PHE A 36 -3.79 -14.52 27.19
CA PHE A 36 -3.61 -14.43 25.74
C PHE A 36 -2.21 -14.86 25.26
N GLY A 37 -1.37 -15.41 26.15
CA GLY A 37 -0.04 -15.91 25.82
C GLY A 37 0.91 -14.84 25.26
N LEU A 38 0.77 -13.59 25.71
CA LEU A 38 1.59 -12.47 25.27
C LEU A 38 3.00 -12.57 25.85
N SER A 39 4.00 -12.16 25.06
CA SER A 39 5.38 -12.11 25.52
C SER A 39 5.63 -11.05 26.60
N SER A 40 4.76 -10.03 26.70
CA SER A 40 4.84 -8.97 27.70
C SER A 40 3.49 -8.29 27.92
N ASP A 41 3.23 -7.87 29.15
CA ASP A 41 2.11 -7.00 29.57
C ASP A 41 2.18 -5.59 28.98
N GLN A 42 3.34 -5.17 28.50
CA GLN A 42 3.52 -3.91 27.77
C GLN A 42 2.75 -3.91 26.44
N LEU A 43 2.53 -5.08 25.82
CA LEU A 43 1.72 -5.20 24.59
C LEU A 43 0.28 -4.76 24.83
N VAL A 44 -0.30 -5.12 25.98
CA VAL A 44 -1.64 -4.67 26.40
C VAL A 44 -1.68 -3.15 26.45
N SER A 45 -0.70 -2.52 27.12
CA SER A 45 -0.60 -1.05 27.21
C SER A 45 -0.48 -0.39 25.84
N TYR A 46 0.32 -0.98 24.96
CA TYR A 46 0.56 -0.47 23.62
C TYR A 46 -0.71 -0.52 22.78
N TRP A 47 -1.40 -1.66 22.74
CA TRP A 47 -2.65 -1.82 22.01
C TRP A 47 -3.75 -0.90 22.54
N SER A 48 -3.89 -0.75 23.85
CA SER A 48 -4.87 0.18 24.42
C SER A 48 -4.57 1.63 24.08
N ARG A 49 -3.29 2.02 23.97
CA ARG A 49 -2.91 3.36 23.51
C ARG A 49 -3.22 3.56 22.03
N GLN A 50 -2.96 2.57 21.17
CA GLN A 50 -3.32 2.64 19.75
C GLN A 50 -4.82 2.77 19.57
N TRP A 51 -5.60 1.95 20.29
CA TRP A 51 -7.06 1.97 20.23
C TRP A 51 -7.64 3.30 20.71
N ARG A 52 -7.10 3.92 21.78
CA ARG A 52 -7.55 5.28 22.19
C ARG A 52 -7.29 6.35 21.13
N ASN A 53 -6.26 6.18 20.30
CA ASN A 53 -5.88 7.17 19.30
C ASN A 53 -6.59 7.00 17.95
N GLY A 54 -7.02 5.79 17.59
CA GLY A 54 -7.60 5.53 16.27
C GLY A 54 -8.57 4.34 16.21
N GLY A 55 -9.09 3.92 17.36
CA GLY A 55 -10.09 2.86 17.49
C GLY A 55 -9.63 1.53 16.90
N ASP A 56 -10.58 0.78 16.35
CA ASP A 56 -10.33 -0.54 15.78
C ASP A 56 -9.40 -0.51 14.56
N GLU A 57 -9.44 0.56 13.77
CA GLU A 57 -8.56 0.74 12.59
C GLU A 57 -7.08 0.84 12.99
N ALA A 58 -6.78 1.34 14.20
CA ALA A 58 -5.41 1.45 14.70
C ALA A 58 -4.80 0.11 15.14
N LEU A 59 -5.64 -0.91 15.41
CA LEU A 59 -5.20 -2.27 15.73
C LEU A 59 -5.00 -3.13 14.47
N LYS A 60 -5.47 -2.67 13.31
CA LYS A 60 -5.23 -3.41 12.05
C LYS A 60 -3.74 -3.41 11.70
N PRO A 61 -3.20 -4.52 11.20
CA PRO A 61 -1.82 -4.59 10.79
C PRO A 61 -1.68 -3.66 9.59
N LYS A 62 -0.86 -2.61 9.74
CA LYS A 62 -0.53 -1.76 8.60
C LYS A 62 0.13 -2.62 7.53
N PRO A 63 -0.20 -2.44 6.25
CA PRO A 63 0.40 -3.21 5.17
C PRO A 63 1.92 -3.14 5.29
N LYS A 64 2.55 -4.31 5.42
CA LYS A 64 3.97 -4.44 5.68
C LYS A 64 4.73 -3.97 4.43
N GLY A 65 5.34 -2.79 4.53
CA GLY A 65 6.12 -2.19 3.45
C GLY A 65 6.44 -0.74 3.75
N ARG A 66 7.55 -0.23 3.17
CA ARG A 66 7.77 1.21 3.04
C ARG A 66 6.53 1.78 2.34
N PRO A 67 5.88 2.85 2.83
CA PRO A 67 4.92 3.56 1.97
C PRO A 67 5.68 3.83 0.68
N LYS A 68 5.24 3.23 -0.44
CA LYS A 68 5.77 3.60 -1.76
C LYS A 68 5.64 5.11 -1.76
N GLY A 69 6.79 5.79 -1.80
CA GLY A 69 6.89 7.18 -1.44
C GLY A 69 5.75 7.96 -2.09
N SER A 70 5.30 9.00 -1.41
CA SER A 70 4.41 10.03 -1.95
C SER A 70 5.09 10.76 -3.11
N ALA A 71 5.45 10.04 -4.18
CA ALA A 71 5.51 10.58 -5.51
C ALA A 71 4.10 10.34 -6.05
N VAL A 72 3.16 11.19 -5.63
CA VAL A 72 2.12 11.58 -6.58
C VAL A 72 2.92 12.10 -7.77
N PRO A 73 2.92 11.42 -8.94
CA PRO A 73 3.67 11.94 -10.08
C PRO A 73 3.13 13.34 -10.32
N LYS A 74 4.02 14.33 -10.29
CA LYS A 74 3.66 15.71 -10.55
C LYS A 74 2.86 15.69 -11.86
N PRO A 75 1.62 16.20 -11.90
CA PRO A 75 0.86 16.20 -13.14
C PRO A 75 1.74 16.88 -14.19
N LEU A 76 1.95 16.18 -15.31
CA LEU A 76 2.79 16.69 -16.39
C LEU A 76 2.31 18.09 -16.73
N THR A 77 3.23 19.03 -16.76
CA THR A 77 2.95 20.38 -17.22
C THR A 77 2.45 20.31 -18.66
N GLU A 78 1.64 21.28 -19.09
CA GLU A 78 1.15 21.33 -20.47
C GLU A 78 2.31 21.31 -21.48
N GLU A 79 3.43 21.95 -21.14
CA GLU A 79 4.65 21.92 -21.94
C GLU A 79 5.22 20.49 -22.12
N GLU A 80 5.29 19.69 -21.05
CA GLU A 80 5.77 18.31 -21.14
C GLU A 80 4.84 17.42 -21.95
N LYS A 81 3.52 17.62 -21.85
CA LYS A 81 2.54 16.91 -22.68
C LYS A 81 2.72 17.26 -24.16
N LEU A 82 2.91 18.55 -24.45
CA LEU A 82 3.16 19.03 -25.82
C LEU A 82 4.44 18.45 -26.39
N ARG A 83 5.54 18.45 -25.63
CA ARG A 83 6.81 17.82 -26.07
C ARG A 83 6.65 16.34 -26.39
N ARG A 84 5.91 15.58 -25.58
CA ARG A 84 5.61 14.16 -25.85
C ARG A 84 4.76 14.00 -27.12
N ARG A 85 3.79 14.88 -27.33
CA ARG A 85 2.94 14.85 -28.52
C ARG A 85 3.73 15.18 -29.78
N ILE A 86 4.60 16.19 -29.74
CA ILE A 86 5.49 16.56 -30.84
C ILE A 86 6.40 15.38 -31.19
N ALA A 87 7.09 14.79 -30.20
CA ALA A 87 7.98 13.65 -30.44
C ALA A 87 7.26 12.47 -31.11
N ARG A 88 6.02 12.17 -30.68
CA ARG A 88 5.19 11.13 -31.31
C ARG A 88 4.84 11.48 -32.76
N LEU A 89 4.42 12.73 -33.01
CA LEU A 89 4.05 13.19 -34.35
C LEU A 89 5.25 13.26 -35.31
N GLU A 90 6.42 13.62 -34.81
CA GLU A 90 7.66 13.62 -35.60
C GLU A 90 8.05 12.19 -36.01
N ALA A 91 7.97 11.23 -35.09
CA ALA A 91 8.21 9.82 -35.40
C ALA A 91 7.21 9.28 -36.44
N GLU A 92 5.92 9.59 -36.29
CA GLU A 92 4.88 9.19 -37.25
C GLU A 92 5.12 9.83 -38.63
N ASN A 93 5.43 11.12 -38.67
CA ASN A 93 5.76 11.82 -39.91
C ASN A 93 7.01 11.25 -40.58
N ALA A 94 8.06 10.92 -39.82
CA ALA A 94 9.27 10.30 -40.35
C ALA A 94 8.96 8.93 -40.99
N TYR A 95 8.14 8.12 -40.33
CA TYR A 95 7.68 6.84 -40.85
C TYR A 95 6.88 7.00 -42.15
N LEU A 96 5.91 7.92 -42.18
CA LEU A 96 5.10 8.18 -43.37
C LEU A 96 5.92 8.72 -44.54
N LYS A 97 6.89 9.59 -44.29
CA LYS A 97 7.85 10.06 -45.31
C LYS A 97 8.62 8.89 -45.91
N LYS A 98 9.14 7.99 -45.07
CA LYS A 98 9.86 6.80 -45.54
C LYS A 98 8.99 5.90 -46.43
N LEU A 99 7.73 5.69 -46.05
CA LEU A 99 6.79 4.92 -46.88
C LEU A 99 6.51 5.60 -48.23
N ARG A 100 6.37 6.93 -48.24
CA ARG A 100 6.17 7.70 -49.47
C ARG A 100 7.37 7.57 -50.40
N ASP A 101 8.59 7.66 -49.86
CA ASP A 101 9.82 7.53 -50.64
C ASP A 101 9.93 6.14 -51.29
N LEU A 102 9.65 5.08 -50.53
CA LEU A 102 9.64 3.70 -51.05
C LEU A 102 8.61 3.51 -52.17
N ARG A 103 7.40 4.08 -52.01
CA ARG A 103 6.37 4.02 -53.06
C ARG A 103 6.76 4.79 -54.32
N ASN A 104 7.44 5.92 -54.17
CA ASN A 104 7.90 6.72 -55.30
C ASN A 104 9.05 6.03 -56.05
N GLN A 105 9.93 5.32 -55.34
CA GLN A 105 11.02 4.53 -55.95
C GLN A 105 10.52 3.39 -56.83
N GLY A 106 9.41 2.74 -56.46
CA GLY A 106 8.77 1.69 -57.27
C GLY A 106 7.90 2.20 -58.42
N ARG A 107 7.84 3.52 -58.66
CA ARG A 107 7.11 4.16 -59.77
C ARG A 107 8.04 4.74 -60.84
N ALA A 108 9.34 4.45 -60.76
CA ALA A 108 10.33 4.78 -61.78
C ALA A 108 10.44 3.66 -62.83
#